data_AF-A0A6J7JT29-F1
#
_entry.id   AF-A0A6J7JT29-F1
#
_cell.length_a   1.000
_cell.length_b   1.000
_cell.length_c   1.000
_cell.angle_alpha   90.00
_cell.angle_beta   90.00
_cell.angle_gamma   90.00
#
_symmetry.space_group_name_H-M   'P 1'
#
loop_
_entity.id
_entity.type
_entity.pdbx_description
1 polymer ?
#
loop_
_entity_poly.entity_id
_entity_poly.type
_entity_poly.pdbx_seq_one_letter_code
_entity_poly.pdbx_strand_id
1 'polypeptide(L)'
;MARHKTKPPSNAGLSWERLSSLNIWSPGLLVFAAVVSGVATILMDYLRTGNRSWLWSVTFSVSLAFAVVLVLLAKRFLLPRFLKKHPGQLNLLIAGIVGGLKNLLVALMATALGLESQVGLLFRFVGGVLMGAAIIVVYAGMSGSRSAHARAMLRLNEIRNDLLGSRENLDVLLADELEGLQEKSRESVLPKIAQISELLHSSSDASQVAKEISETVATRLRPLMEEISVRTNATLRSNPESPIKLGKVPSPSHFVARDVIKPLLYCAYSLPAASFLSFYFQGPIGAVVAVAATLLFAGFMWLFKVLVFPKRSTPGVLSYVMLTVASILAPVVGLYVMGGSLGLTASQSVLLPFACWLIYIFTVLTLSPMILHDLESGKLEALIETENTILAKEIALFEQKVWVFKRRWLFMLHGTVQSALTAALTRLQTFAESDPYQVSLVQADLERAEKALQTLPSNEIDFESAVRELQDSWAGVCAITVNVDMRASRAMDNNKGSAYCVNEILKESIGNAVRHGTATAALVSITREKDDFIDIEVQNDGGAPPKRRKGGIGSRMLDDITVSWSLARSGRLTTLKARLPL
;
A
#
# COMPACT_ATOMS: atom_id res chain seq x y z
N MET A 1 10.98 3.56 -2.05
CA MET A 1 10.61 2.40 -2.88
C MET A 1 10.49 2.85 -4.33
N ALA A 2 11.38 2.39 -5.21
CA ALA A 2 11.32 2.69 -6.63
C ALA A 2 10.04 2.09 -7.24
N ARG A 3 9.11 2.96 -7.68
CA ARG A 3 7.92 2.59 -8.42
C ARG A 3 8.34 2.05 -9.80
N HIS A 4 8.61 0.75 -9.89
CA HIS A 4 8.51 0.08 -11.18
C HIS A 4 7.04 0.07 -11.55
N LYS A 5 6.62 1.06 -12.36
CA LYS A 5 5.39 0.97 -13.15
C LYS A 5 5.58 -0.16 -14.15
N THR A 6 5.35 -1.40 -13.73
CA THR A 6 5.17 -2.52 -14.64
C THR A 6 3.96 -2.17 -15.50
N LYS A 7 4.17 -2.06 -16.82
CA LYS A 7 3.04 -1.92 -17.75
C LYS A 7 2.05 -3.04 -17.45
N PRO A 8 0.74 -2.76 -17.39
CA PRO A 8 -0.24 -3.83 -17.20
C PRO A 8 -0.01 -4.88 -18.30
N PRO A 9 0.10 -6.18 -17.93
CA PRO A 9 0.35 -7.23 -18.89
C PRO A 9 -0.73 -7.19 -19.98
N SER A 10 -0.31 -7.42 -21.23
CA SER A 10 -1.25 -7.54 -22.34
C SER A 10 -2.26 -8.65 -22.05
N ASN A 11 -3.47 -8.58 -22.62
CA ASN A 11 -4.49 -9.64 -22.45
C ASN A 11 -3.96 -11.05 -22.81
N ALA A 12 -2.98 -11.12 -23.73
CA ALA A 12 -2.28 -12.35 -24.07
C ALA A 12 -1.34 -12.83 -22.96
N GLY A 13 -0.58 -11.92 -22.33
CA GLY A 13 0.26 -12.23 -21.16
C GLY A 13 -0.54 -12.72 -19.96
N LEU A 14 -1.66 -12.06 -19.65
CA LEU A 14 -2.59 -12.50 -18.59
C LEU A 14 -3.19 -13.88 -18.86
N SER A 15 -3.62 -14.12 -20.11
CA SER A 15 -4.14 -15.43 -20.51
C SER A 15 -3.08 -16.53 -20.37
N TRP A 16 -1.83 -16.23 -20.69
CA TRP A 16 -0.71 -17.16 -20.57
C TRP A 16 -0.36 -17.48 -19.10
N GLU A 17 -0.32 -16.46 -18.24
CA GLU A 17 -0.13 -16.64 -16.80
C GLU A 17 -1.26 -17.48 -16.19
N ARG A 18 -2.51 -17.25 -16.61
CA ARG A 18 -3.66 -18.06 -16.16
C ARG A 18 -3.54 -19.51 -16.60
N LEU A 19 -3.10 -19.77 -17.82
CA LEU A 19 -2.82 -21.12 -18.35
C LEU A 19 -1.68 -21.83 -17.61
N SER A 20 -0.78 -21.07 -16.98
CA SER A 20 0.33 -21.62 -16.20
C SER A 20 -0.05 -22.02 -14.77
N SER A 21 -1.28 -21.71 -14.32
CA SER A 21 -1.74 -22.06 -12.98
C SER A 21 -1.81 -23.57 -12.75
N LEU A 22 -1.30 -24.01 -11.60
CA LEU A 22 -1.34 -25.40 -11.14
C LEU A 22 -2.76 -25.90 -10.85
N ASN A 23 -3.67 -24.97 -10.54
CA ASN A 23 -5.03 -25.28 -10.07
C ASN A 23 -6.08 -25.28 -11.19
N ILE A 24 -5.67 -25.28 -12.46
CA ILE A 24 -6.60 -25.26 -13.62
C ILE A 24 -7.38 -26.56 -13.74
N TRP A 25 -6.75 -27.70 -13.40
CA TRP A 25 -7.36 -29.03 -13.42
C TRP A 25 -8.28 -29.24 -12.20
N SER A 26 -9.36 -28.47 -12.16
CA SER A 26 -10.37 -28.48 -11.10
C SER A 26 -11.64 -29.23 -11.53
N PRO A 27 -12.52 -29.62 -10.59
CA PRO A 27 -13.84 -30.15 -10.92
C PRO A 27 -14.68 -29.19 -11.78
N GLY A 28 -14.45 -27.88 -11.67
CA GLY A 28 -15.12 -26.88 -12.49
C GLY A 28 -14.74 -26.97 -13.98
N LEU A 29 -13.49 -27.32 -14.29
CA LEU A 29 -13.06 -27.57 -15.68
C LEU A 29 -13.78 -28.78 -16.26
N LEU A 30 -13.96 -29.85 -15.46
CA LEU A 30 -14.66 -31.05 -15.88
C LEU A 30 -16.11 -30.76 -16.25
N VAL A 31 -16.83 -30.02 -15.39
CA VAL A 31 -18.23 -29.63 -15.67
C VAL A 31 -18.30 -28.75 -16.92
N PHE A 32 -17.41 -27.76 -17.04
CA PHE A 32 -17.37 -26.88 -18.22
C PHE A 32 -17.07 -27.66 -19.50
N ALA A 33 -16.08 -28.55 -19.49
CA ALA A 33 -15.72 -29.41 -20.62
C ALA A 33 -16.85 -30.38 -20.99
N ALA A 34 -17.57 -30.92 -20.00
CA ALA A 34 -18.70 -31.81 -20.21
C ALA A 34 -19.85 -31.09 -20.93
N VAL A 35 -20.21 -29.87 -20.52
CA VAL A 35 -21.25 -29.07 -21.16
C VAL A 35 -20.88 -28.76 -22.61
N VAL A 36 -19.68 -28.23 -22.86
CA VAL A 36 -19.21 -27.87 -24.22
C VAL A 36 -19.16 -29.12 -25.11
N SER A 37 -18.62 -30.22 -24.59
CA SER A 37 -18.55 -31.47 -25.34
C SER A 37 -19.91 -32.10 -25.61
N GLY A 38 -20.86 -31.96 -24.68
CA GLY A 38 -22.22 -32.48 -24.83
C GLY A 38 -22.96 -31.77 -25.95
N VAL A 39 -22.88 -30.43 -25.98
CA VAL A 39 -23.41 -29.61 -27.08
C VAL A 39 -22.74 -29.99 -28.41
N ALA A 40 -21.41 -30.15 -28.41
CA ALA A 40 -20.69 -30.58 -29.61
C ALA A 40 -21.13 -31.97 -30.10
N THR A 41 -21.41 -32.92 -29.20
CA THR A 41 -21.94 -34.26 -29.55
C THR A 41 -23.32 -34.15 -30.19
N ILE A 42 -24.21 -33.32 -29.64
CA ILE A 42 -25.54 -33.11 -30.24
C ILE A 42 -25.42 -32.53 -31.66
N LEU A 43 -24.57 -31.52 -31.86
CA LEU A 43 -24.42 -30.86 -33.15
C LEU A 43 -23.71 -31.76 -34.19
N MET A 44 -22.54 -32.30 -33.82
CA MET A 44 -21.62 -32.94 -34.76
C MET A 44 -21.82 -34.44 -34.89
N ASP A 45 -22.52 -35.07 -33.96
CA ASP A 45 -22.78 -36.51 -34.00
C ASP A 45 -24.25 -36.77 -34.27
N TYR A 46 -25.14 -36.31 -33.39
CA TYR A 46 -26.57 -36.57 -33.50
C TYR A 46 -27.22 -35.87 -34.70
N LEU A 47 -27.05 -34.55 -34.84
CA LEU A 47 -27.68 -33.77 -35.91
C LEU A 47 -26.99 -33.95 -37.27
N ARG A 48 -25.64 -33.97 -37.30
CA ARG A 48 -24.88 -34.14 -38.55
C ARG A 48 -25.15 -35.46 -39.24
N THR A 49 -25.11 -36.57 -38.50
CA THR A 49 -25.29 -37.91 -39.08
C THR A 49 -26.76 -38.22 -39.40
N GLY A 50 -27.69 -37.44 -38.85
CA GLY A 50 -29.12 -37.73 -38.89
C GLY A 50 -29.53 -38.96 -38.07
N ASN A 51 -28.58 -39.62 -37.39
CA ASN A 51 -28.82 -40.81 -36.59
C ASN A 51 -29.29 -40.43 -35.18
N ARG A 52 -30.59 -40.57 -34.93
CA ARG A 52 -31.26 -40.15 -33.70
C ARG A 52 -31.18 -41.15 -32.53
N SER A 53 -30.21 -42.06 -32.57
CA SER A 53 -30.05 -43.08 -31.53
C SER A 53 -29.63 -42.48 -30.18
N TRP A 54 -30.20 -43.01 -29.09
CA TRP A 54 -29.81 -42.67 -27.72
C TRP A 54 -28.38 -43.13 -27.36
N LEU A 55 -27.81 -44.03 -28.16
CA LEU A 55 -26.45 -44.56 -27.98
C LEU A 55 -25.37 -43.46 -28.06
N TRP A 56 -25.65 -42.32 -28.68
CA TRP A 56 -24.76 -41.14 -28.63
C TRP A 56 -24.53 -40.62 -27.20
N SER A 57 -25.49 -40.82 -26.29
CA SER A 57 -25.31 -40.50 -24.86
C SER A 57 -24.32 -41.46 -24.20
N VAL A 58 -24.27 -42.72 -24.65
CA VAL A 58 -23.31 -43.73 -24.17
C VAL A 58 -21.91 -43.39 -24.68
N THR A 59 -21.76 -43.07 -25.98
CA THR A 59 -20.46 -42.65 -26.53
C THR A 59 -19.95 -41.38 -25.84
N PHE A 60 -20.82 -40.42 -25.57
CA PHE A 60 -20.47 -39.22 -24.80
C PHE A 60 -19.99 -39.56 -23.38
N SER A 61 -20.75 -40.38 -22.64
CA SER A 61 -20.44 -40.71 -21.25
C SER A 61 -19.13 -41.49 -21.12
N VAL A 62 -18.93 -42.49 -21.96
CA VAL A 62 -17.70 -43.31 -21.98
C VAL A 62 -16.50 -42.46 -22.40
N SER A 63 -16.63 -41.63 -23.44
CA SER A 63 -15.54 -40.76 -23.87
C SER A 63 -15.20 -39.67 -22.85
N LEU A 64 -16.19 -39.15 -22.12
CA LEU A 64 -15.96 -38.22 -21.01
C LEU A 64 -15.24 -38.90 -19.85
N ALA A 65 -15.68 -40.10 -19.43
CA ALA A 65 -15.00 -40.88 -18.40
C ALA A 65 -13.55 -41.19 -18.78
N PHE A 66 -13.32 -41.56 -20.05
CA PHE A 66 -11.98 -41.78 -20.58
C PHE A 66 -11.12 -40.52 -20.51
N ALA A 67 -11.65 -39.36 -20.91
CA ALA A 67 -10.93 -38.08 -20.79
C ALA A 67 -10.57 -37.77 -19.32
N VAL A 68 -11.46 -38.04 -18.37
CA VAL A 68 -11.20 -37.87 -16.94
C VAL A 68 -10.06 -38.77 -16.48
N VAL A 69 -10.06 -40.05 -16.87
CA VAL A 69 -8.97 -40.98 -16.55
C VAL A 69 -7.63 -40.49 -17.11
N LEU A 70 -7.60 -40.05 -18.37
CA LEU A 70 -6.37 -39.51 -18.97
C LEU A 70 -5.85 -38.27 -18.22
N VAL A 71 -6.75 -37.37 -17.80
CA VAL A 71 -6.39 -36.20 -17.00
C VAL A 71 -5.85 -36.60 -15.62
N LEU A 72 -6.45 -37.60 -14.96
CA LEU A 72 -5.97 -38.11 -13.67
C LEU A 72 -4.59 -38.75 -13.80
N LEU A 73 -4.35 -39.52 -14.87
CA LEU A 73 -3.04 -40.10 -15.18
C LEU A 73 -2.01 -38.99 -15.46
N ALA A 74 -2.37 -38.00 -16.27
CA ALA A 74 -1.49 -36.86 -16.54
C ALA A 74 -1.16 -36.07 -15.26
N LYS A 75 -2.14 -35.90 -14.35
CA LYS A 75 -1.96 -35.26 -13.04
C LYS A 75 -1.05 -36.04 -12.11
N ARG A 76 -1.12 -37.38 -12.14
CA ARG A 76 -0.28 -38.23 -11.30
C ARG A 76 1.16 -38.35 -11.81
N PHE A 77 1.36 -38.46 -13.12
CA PHE A 77 2.65 -38.87 -13.69
C PHE A 77 3.41 -37.78 -14.46
N LEU A 78 2.70 -36.88 -15.17
CA LEU A 78 3.32 -35.89 -16.06
C LEU A 78 3.48 -34.52 -15.39
N LEU A 79 2.40 -34.04 -14.76
CA LEU A 79 2.35 -32.71 -14.12
C LEU A 79 3.48 -32.55 -13.07
N PRO A 80 3.68 -33.45 -12.08
CA PRO A 80 4.71 -33.27 -11.05
C PRO A 80 6.15 -33.19 -11.58
N ARG A 81 6.43 -33.83 -12.73
CA ARG A 81 7.77 -33.92 -13.31
C ARG A 81 8.13 -32.72 -14.18
N PHE A 82 7.16 -32.12 -14.87
CA PHE A 82 7.40 -31.12 -15.92
C PHE A 82 6.85 -29.72 -15.63
N LEU A 83 6.03 -29.55 -14.59
CA LEU A 83 5.42 -28.26 -14.22
C LEU A 83 6.43 -27.15 -13.88
N LYS A 84 7.66 -27.48 -13.49
CA LYS A 84 8.66 -26.49 -13.08
C LYS A 84 9.29 -25.69 -14.22
N LYS A 85 9.24 -26.17 -15.48
CA LYS A 85 9.89 -25.51 -16.63
C LYS A 85 8.93 -24.76 -17.55
N HIS A 86 7.82 -25.38 -17.99
CA HIS A 86 6.87 -24.78 -18.95
C HIS A 86 5.40 -25.14 -18.65
N PRO A 87 4.83 -24.66 -17.54
CA PRO A 87 3.50 -25.06 -17.07
C PRO A 87 2.36 -24.77 -18.08
N GLY A 88 2.36 -23.61 -18.74
CA GLY A 88 1.30 -23.23 -19.69
C GLY A 88 1.26 -24.09 -20.96
N GLN A 89 2.43 -24.35 -21.57
CA GLN A 89 2.55 -25.20 -22.76
C GLN A 89 2.13 -26.64 -22.45
N LEU A 90 2.54 -27.16 -21.29
CA LEU A 90 2.19 -28.52 -20.86
C LEU A 90 0.67 -28.67 -20.65
N ASN A 91 0.02 -27.69 -20.01
CA ASN A 91 -1.43 -27.71 -19.83
C ASN A 91 -2.17 -27.69 -21.17
N LEU A 92 -1.75 -26.83 -22.10
CA LEU A 92 -2.33 -26.76 -23.43
C LEU A 92 -2.13 -28.06 -24.21
N LEU A 93 -0.93 -28.64 -24.16
CA LEU A 93 -0.60 -29.90 -24.82
C LEU A 93 -1.44 -31.07 -24.27
N ILE A 94 -1.52 -31.20 -22.93
CA ILE A 94 -2.33 -32.23 -22.28
C ILE A 94 -3.80 -32.08 -22.69
N ALA A 95 -4.36 -30.87 -22.62
CA ALA A 95 -5.74 -30.62 -23.00
C ALA A 95 -6.01 -30.96 -24.47
N GLY A 96 -5.10 -30.60 -25.38
CA GLY A 96 -5.17 -30.96 -26.78
C GLY A 96 -5.12 -32.47 -27.01
N ILE A 97 -4.12 -33.17 -26.47
CA ILE A 97 -3.98 -34.63 -26.64
C ILE A 97 -5.18 -35.37 -26.05
N VAL A 98 -5.62 -35.01 -24.85
CA VAL A 98 -6.81 -35.61 -24.22
C VAL A 98 -8.05 -35.37 -25.08
N GLY A 99 -8.25 -34.17 -25.59
CA GLY A 99 -9.36 -33.86 -26.50
C GLY A 99 -9.32 -34.67 -27.79
N GLY A 100 -8.14 -34.82 -28.39
CA GLY A 100 -7.94 -35.64 -29.60
C GLY A 100 -8.22 -37.12 -29.36
N LEU A 101 -7.64 -37.70 -28.32
CA LEU A 101 -7.86 -39.11 -27.94
C LEU A 101 -9.32 -39.39 -27.58
N LYS A 102 -9.96 -38.45 -26.88
CA LYS A 102 -11.39 -38.52 -26.58
C LYS A 102 -12.22 -38.62 -27.87
N ASN A 103 -11.98 -37.71 -28.83
CA ASN A 103 -12.78 -37.69 -30.07
C ASN A 103 -12.49 -38.90 -30.98
N LEU A 104 -11.28 -39.47 -30.92
CA LEU A 104 -10.99 -40.76 -31.54
C LEU A 104 -11.80 -41.89 -30.90
N LEU A 105 -11.93 -41.90 -29.58
CA LEU A 105 -12.77 -42.90 -28.91
C LEU A 105 -14.25 -42.76 -29.31
N VAL A 106 -14.75 -41.53 -29.45
CA VAL A 106 -16.11 -41.30 -30.00
C VAL A 106 -16.24 -41.90 -31.39
N ALA A 107 -15.26 -41.69 -32.27
CA ALA A 107 -15.25 -42.27 -33.61
C ALA A 107 -15.28 -43.81 -33.60
N LEU A 108 -14.42 -44.43 -32.80
CA LEU A 108 -14.36 -45.89 -32.67
C LEU A 108 -15.68 -46.47 -32.14
N MET A 109 -16.25 -45.85 -31.12
CA MET A 109 -17.55 -46.28 -30.58
C MET A 109 -18.67 -46.05 -31.57
N ALA A 110 -18.67 -44.94 -32.32
CA ALA A 110 -19.67 -44.68 -33.34
C ALA A 110 -19.65 -45.76 -34.44
N THR A 111 -18.46 -46.20 -34.87
CA THR A 111 -18.34 -47.32 -35.81
C THR A 111 -18.76 -48.66 -35.19
N ALA A 112 -18.33 -48.94 -33.96
CA ALA A 112 -18.61 -50.22 -33.29
C ALA A 112 -20.10 -50.40 -32.95
N LEU A 113 -20.80 -49.31 -32.64
CA LEU A 113 -22.24 -49.29 -32.35
C LEU A 113 -23.11 -49.12 -33.60
N GLY A 114 -22.51 -49.11 -34.80
CA GLY A 114 -23.24 -48.93 -36.05
C GLY A 114 -23.90 -47.54 -36.20
N LEU A 115 -23.40 -46.53 -35.50
CA LEU A 115 -23.94 -45.17 -35.53
C LEU A 115 -23.48 -44.38 -36.76
N GLU A 116 -22.26 -44.64 -37.23
CA GLU A 116 -21.65 -43.99 -38.39
C GLU A 116 -20.79 -45.00 -39.16
N SER A 117 -20.97 -45.08 -40.48
CA SER A 117 -20.29 -46.07 -41.35
C SER A 117 -18.93 -45.61 -41.88
N GLN A 118 -18.73 -44.30 -42.03
CA GLN A 118 -17.46 -43.71 -42.46
C GLN A 118 -17.08 -42.58 -41.51
N VAL A 119 -15.92 -42.72 -40.84
CA VAL A 119 -15.44 -41.72 -39.90
C VAL A 119 -14.04 -41.25 -40.28
N GLY A 120 -13.89 -39.94 -40.50
CA GLY A 120 -12.59 -39.31 -40.70
C GLY A 120 -11.80 -39.24 -39.39
N LEU A 121 -11.02 -40.27 -39.08
CA LEU A 121 -10.24 -40.37 -37.83
C LEU A 121 -9.30 -39.18 -37.62
N LEU A 122 -8.60 -38.74 -38.67
CA LEU A 122 -7.70 -37.58 -38.60
C LEU A 122 -8.48 -36.31 -38.26
N PHE A 123 -9.63 -36.08 -38.89
CA PHE A 123 -10.46 -34.91 -38.62
C PHE A 123 -11.02 -34.92 -37.19
N ARG A 124 -11.44 -36.10 -36.70
CA ARG A 124 -11.89 -36.28 -35.31
C ARG A 124 -10.79 -35.96 -34.31
N PHE A 125 -9.57 -36.46 -34.55
CA PHE A 125 -8.42 -36.19 -33.69
C PHE A 125 -8.07 -34.70 -33.68
N VAL A 126 -7.87 -34.09 -34.85
CA VAL A 126 -7.49 -32.66 -34.96
C VAL A 126 -8.59 -31.76 -34.37
N GLY A 127 -9.86 -32.04 -34.64
CA GLY A 127 -10.98 -31.30 -34.06
C GLY A 127 -11.05 -31.45 -32.54
N GLY A 128 -10.74 -32.63 -32.02
CA GLY A 128 -10.61 -32.89 -30.58
C GLY A 128 -9.47 -32.11 -29.95
N VAL A 129 -8.31 -32.02 -30.62
CA VAL A 129 -7.16 -31.24 -30.17
C VAL A 129 -7.51 -29.75 -30.09
N LEU A 130 -8.10 -29.20 -31.15
CA LEU A 130 -8.52 -27.80 -31.17
C LEU A 130 -9.57 -27.49 -30.10
N MET A 131 -10.55 -28.37 -29.92
CA MET A 131 -11.59 -28.19 -28.92
C MET A 131 -11.05 -28.31 -27.49
N GLY A 132 -10.17 -29.28 -27.22
CA GLY A 132 -9.50 -29.43 -25.93
C GLY A 132 -8.66 -28.19 -25.57
N ALA A 133 -7.89 -27.68 -26.53
CA ALA A 133 -7.13 -26.44 -26.40
C ALA A 133 -8.05 -25.22 -26.14
N ALA A 134 -9.15 -25.08 -26.90
CA ALA A 134 -10.09 -23.98 -26.71
C ALA A 134 -10.76 -24.01 -25.33
N ILE A 135 -11.21 -25.20 -24.88
CA ILE A 135 -11.85 -25.39 -23.58
C ILE A 135 -10.91 -24.94 -22.45
N ILE A 136 -9.65 -25.37 -22.45
CA ILE A 136 -8.72 -25.01 -21.37
C ILE A 136 -8.37 -23.52 -21.39
N VAL A 137 -8.20 -22.90 -22.56
CA VAL A 137 -7.90 -21.46 -22.68
C VAL A 137 -9.05 -20.62 -22.16
N VAL A 138 -10.29 -20.91 -22.59
CA VAL A 138 -11.48 -20.17 -22.13
C VAL A 138 -11.70 -20.37 -20.64
N TYR A 139 -11.57 -21.62 -20.15
CA TYR A 139 -11.74 -21.91 -18.73
C TYR A 139 -10.67 -21.24 -17.86
N ALA A 140 -9.40 -21.31 -18.26
CA ALA A 140 -8.31 -20.65 -17.52
C ALA A 140 -8.50 -19.14 -17.48
N GLY A 141 -8.92 -18.53 -18.58
CA GLY A 141 -9.30 -17.11 -18.64
C GLY A 141 -10.41 -16.76 -17.64
N MET A 142 -11.52 -17.48 -17.68
CA MET A 142 -12.69 -17.24 -16.84
C MET A 142 -12.40 -17.49 -15.36
N SER A 143 -11.81 -18.63 -15.01
CA SER A 143 -11.47 -18.97 -13.62
C SER A 143 -10.41 -18.03 -13.07
N GLY A 144 -9.36 -17.74 -13.85
CA GLY A 144 -8.27 -16.87 -13.44
C GLY A 144 -8.72 -15.42 -13.22
N SER A 145 -9.59 -14.89 -14.09
CA SER A 145 -10.16 -13.56 -13.96
C SER A 145 -11.03 -13.44 -12.70
N ARG A 146 -11.93 -14.40 -12.46
CA ARG A 146 -12.75 -14.46 -11.24
C ARG A 146 -11.91 -14.54 -9.97
N SER A 147 -10.86 -15.38 -9.96
CA SER A 147 -9.95 -15.49 -8.81
C SER A 147 -9.10 -14.23 -8.60
N ALA A 148 -8.71 -13.53 -9.67
CA ALA A 148 -8.00 -12.25 -9.56
C ALA A 148 -8.91 -11.17 -8.96
N HIS A 149 -10.14 -11.05 -9.46
CA HIS A 149 -11.14 -10.12 -8.93
C HIS A 149 -11.43 -10.40 -7.45
N ALA A 150 -11.63 -11.66 -7.08
CA ALA A 150 -11.89 -12.03 -5.70
C ALA A 150 -10.73 -11.68 -4.76
N ARG A 151 -9.48 -11.92 -5.19
CA ARG A 151 -8.29 -11.54 -4.41
C ARG A 151 -8.16 -10.03 -4.26
N ALA A 152 -8.42 -9.26 -5.32
CA ALA A 152 -8.38 -7.80 -5.26
C ALA A 152 -9.45 -7.24 -4.29
N MET A 153 -10.68 -7.76 -4.34
CA MET A 153 -11.73 -7.37 -3.40
C MET A 153 -11.38 -7.68 -1.94
N LEU A 154 -10.76 -8.84 -1.68
CA LEU A 154 -10.35 -9.22 -0.33
C LEU A 154 -9.25 -8.31 0.20
N ARG A 155 -8.22 -8.02 -0.60
CA ARG A 155 -7.16 -7.06 -0.26
C ARG A 155 -7.71 -5.67 0.00
N LEU A 156 -8.66 -5.20 -0.81
CA LEU A 156 -9.29 -3.90 -0.60
C LEU A 156 -10.01 -3.85 0.76
N ASN A 157 -10.78 -4.89 1.10
CA ASN A 157 -11.46 -4.95 2.39
C ASN A 157 -10.48 -5.01 3.57
N GLU A 158 -9.37 -5.75 3.41
CA GLU A 158 -8.30 -5.80 4.41
C GLU A 158 -7.69 -4.41 4.63
N ILE A 159 -7.28 -3.72 3.56
CA ILE A 159 -6.72 -2.35 3.64
C ILE A 159 -7.72 -1.37 4.25
N ARG A 160 -9.02 -1.47 3.94
CA ARG A 160 -10.05 -0.61 4.54
C ARG A 160 -10.21 -0.87 6.03
N ASN A 161 -10.21 -2.13 6.42
CA ASN A 161 -10.28 -2.50 7.84
C ASN A 161 -9.03 -2.03 8.57
N ASP A 162 -7.86 -2.18 7.95
CA ASP A 162 -6.60 -1.68 8.50
C ASP A 162 -6.59 -0.16 8.60
N LEU A 163 -7.14 0.56 7.62
CA LEU A 163 -7.20 2.02 7.63
C LEU A 163 -8.19 2.53 8.70
N LEU A 164 -9.36 1.91 8.82
CA LEU A 164 -10.33 2.23 9.86
C LEU A 164 -9.76 1.94 11.26
N GLY A 165 -9.21 0.73 11.45
CA GLY A 165 -8.58 0.33 12.70
C GLY A 165 -7.34 1.16 13.01
N SER A 166 -6.53 1.50 12.01
CA SER A 166 -5.37 2.39 12.19
C SER A 166 -5.82 3.78 12.58
N ARG A 167 -6.81 4.39 11.94
CA ARG A 167 -7.26 5.74 12.32
C ARG A 167 -7.74 5.83 13.76
N GLU A 168 -8.60 4.90 14.18
CA GLU A 168 -9.10 4.84 15.55
C GLU A 168 -7.94 4.59 16.53
N ASN A 169 -7.06 3.66 16.21
CA ASN A 169 -5.93 3.32 17.07
C ASN A 169 -4.82 4.39 17.05
N LEU A 170 -4.62 5.13 15.97
CA LEU A 170 -3.50 6.07 15.83
C LEU A 170 -3.64 7.25 16.78
N ASP A 171 -4.85 7.77 16.96
CA ASP A 171 -5.09 8.86 17.90
C ASP A 171 -4.95 8.37 19.36
N VAL A 172 -5.40 7.14 19.63
CA VAL A 172 -5.23 6.50 20.95
C VAL A 172 -3.76 6.17 21.23
N LEU A 173 -3.05 5.55 20.28
CA LEU A 173 -1.62 5.26 20.34
C LEU A 173 -0.79 6.52 20.48
N LEU A 174 -1.20 7.61 19.81
CA LEU A 174 -0.55 8.89 19.97
C LEU A 174 -0.73 9.35 21.42
N ALA A 175 -1.95 9.38 21.94
CA ALA A 175 -2.19 9.78 23.33
C ALA A 175 -1.41 8.92 24.34
N ASP A 176 -1.41 7.59 24.16
CA ASP A 176 -0.73 6.61 25.02
C ASP A 176 0.80 6.77 24.99
N GLU A 177 1.41 6.90 23.80
CA GLU A 177 2.86 7.13 23.67
C GLU A 177 3.26 8.47 24.29
N LEU A 178 2.43 9.50 24.14
CA LEU A 178 2.66 10.83 24.72
C LEU A 178 2.55 10.80 26.26
N GLU A 179 1.51 10.18 26.80
CA GLU A 179 1.28 10.04 28.25
C GLU A 179 2.39 9.19 28.90
N GLY A 180 2.75 8.06 28.30
CA GLY A 180 3.81 7.19 28.80
C GLY A 180 5.18 7.88 28.87
N LEU A 181 5.52 8.75 27.91
CA LEU A 181 6.74 9.57 27.97
C LEU A 181 6.72 10.56 29.13
N GLN A 182 5.57 11.19 29.38
CA GLN A 182 5.39 12.15 30.46
C GLN A 182 5.47 11.46 31.83
N GLU A 183 4.73 10.37 32.00
CA GLU A 183 4.66 9.62 33.26
C GLU A 183 6.04 9.07 33.63
N LYS A 184 6.74 8.44 32.68
CA LYS A 184 8.12 7.98 32.89
C LYS A 184 9.08 9.09 33.31
N SER A 185 8.92 10.29 32.74
CA SER A 185 9.73 11.46 33.12
C SER A 185 9.42 11.93 34.53
N ARG A 186 8.12 11.96 34.90
CA ARG A 186 7.64 12.37 36.23
C ARG A 186 8.08 11.38 37.31
N GLU A 187 7.87 10.09 37.11
CA GLU A 187 8.27 9.02 38.04
C GLU A 187 9.78 8.99 38.28
N SER A 188 10.58 9.31 37.25
CA SER A 188 12.03 9.29 37.38
C SER A 188 12.61 10.50 38.11
N VAL A 189 12.01 11.69 37.95
CA VAL A 189 12.62 12.97 38.37
C VAL A 189 11.91 13.59 39.59
N LEU A 190 10.58 13.54 39.69
CA LEU A 190 9.83 14.20 40.78
C LEU A 190 10.18 13.69 42.18
N PRO A 191 10.28 12.37 42.44
CA PRO A 191 10.62 11.87 43.78
C PRO A 191 11.97 12.38 44.28
N LYS A 192 12.90 12.62 43.35
CA LYS A 192 14.23 13.14 43.67
C LYS A 192 14.22 14.64 43.95
N ILE A 193 13.43 15.42 43.21
CA ILE A 193 13.22 16.84 43.55
C ILE A 193 12.61 16.96 44.96
N ALA A 194 11.61 16.13 45.29
CA ALA A 194 11.02 16.10 46.62
C ALA A 194 12.03 15.72 47.72
N GLN A 195 12.83 14.68 47.49
CA GLN A 195 13.89 14.29 48.44
C GLN A 195 14.94 15.39 48.65
N ILE A 196 15.33 16.10 47.59
CA ILE A 196 16.27 17.22 47.66
C ILE A 196 15.66 18.39 48.46
N SER A 197 14.38 18.69 48.25
CA SER A 197 13.65 19.71 49.00
C SER A 197 13.59 19.37 50.50
N GLU A 198 13.31 18.11 50.85
CA GLU A 198 13.29 17.65 52.26
C GLU A 198 14.68 17.69 52.91
N LEU A 199 15.74 17.33 52.17
CA LEU A 199 17.13 17.45 52.65
C LEU A 199 17.54 18.92 52.86
N LEU A 200 17.04 19.84 52.04
CA LEU A 200 17.28 21.27 52.18
C LEU A 200 16.66 21.83 53.47
N HIS A 201 15.49 21.32 53.88
CA HIS A 201 14.82 21.71 55.13
C HIS A 201 15.39 21.06 56.39
N SER A 202 15.99 19.87 56.27
CA SER A 202 16.43 19.04 57.41
C SER A 202 17.93 19.09 57.71
N SER A 203 18.78 19.43 56.73
CA SER A 203 20.23 19.40 56.86
C SER A 203 20.88 20.78 56.76
N SER A 204 21.84 21.06 57.64
CA SER A 204 22.65 22.29 57.61
C SER A 204 23.81 22.23 56.60
N ASP A 205 24.02 21.08 55.94
CA ASP A 205 25.19 20.82 55.11
C ASP A 205 24.87 20.97 53.62
N ALA A 206 25.08 22.18 53.10
CA ALA A 206 24.88 22.53 51.70
C ALA A 206 25.69 21.64 50.72
N SER A 207 26.80 21.04 51.18
CA SER A 207 27.62 20.13 50.39
C SER A 207 26.88 18.82 50.07
N GLN A 208 26.11 18.30 51.02
CA GLN A 208 25.35 17.06 50.85
C GLN A 208 24.19 17.25 49.87
N VAL A 209 23.47 18.38 49.97
CA VAL A 209 22.38 18.75 49.05
C VAL A 209 22.92 18.98 47.63
N ALA A 210 24.06 19.67 47.49
CA ALA A 210 24.73 19.87 46.20
C ALA A 210 25.12 18.53 45.53
N LYS A 211 25.59 17.55 46.32
CA LYS A 211 25.95 16.23 45.80
C LYS A 211 24.73 15.47 45.27
N GLU A 212 23.60 15.48 45.99
CA GLU A 212 22.36 14.80 45.56
C GLU A 212 21.77 15.42 44.28
N ILE A 213 21.80 16.75 44.14
CA ILE A 213 21.39 17.44 42.90
C ILE A 213 22.28 17.02 41.72
N SER A 214 23.60 17.03 41.91
CA SER A 214 24.56 16.63 40.88
C SER A 214 24.36 15.17 40.45
N GLU A 215 24.15 14.26 41.42
CA GLU A 215 23.89 12.85 41.15
C GLU A 215 22.57 12.65 40.38
N THR A 216 21.51 13.36 40.75
CA THR A 216 20.21 13.30 40.06
C THR A 216 20.30 13.73 38.59
N VAL A 217 21.01 14.84 38.32
CA VAL A 217 21.24 15.32 36.94
C VAL A 217 22.05 14.31 36.13
N ALA A 218 23.11 13.74 36.71
CA ALA A 218 24.03 12.85 35.99
C ALA A 218 23.45 11.45 35.75
N THR A 219 22.71 10.88 36.71
CA THR A 219 22.31 9.46 36.70
C THR A 219 20.86 9.23 36.30
N ARG A 220 19.98 10.25 36.35
CA ARG A 220 18.56 10.11 36.01
C ARG A 220 18.18 10.97 34.82
N LEU A 221 18.39 12.29 34.92
CA LEU A 221 17.91 13.22 33.90
C LEU A 221 18.64 13.03 32.56
N ARG A 222 19.97 12.90 32.57
CA ARG A 222 20.76 12.76 31.36
C ARG A 222 20.51 11.45 30.60
N PRO A 223 20.48 10.27 31.25
CA PRO A 223 20.10 9.02 30.58
C PRO A 223 18.66 9.03 30.04
N LEU A 224 17.71 9.62 30.76
CA LEU A 224 16.32 9.75 30.28
C LEU A 224 16.23 10.60 29.01
N MET A 225 16.90 11.74 28.96
CA MET A 225 16.95 12.56 27.75
C MET A 225 17.63 11.82 26.59
N GLU A 226 18.66 11.03 26.87
CA GLU A 226 19.29 10.21 25.84
C GLU A 226 18.32 9.14 25.31
N GLU A 227 17.56 8.48 26.17
CA GLU A 227 16.53 7.50 25.80
C GLU A 227 15.43 8.12 24.93
N ILE A 228 14.89 9.29 25.31
CA ILE A 228 13.85 10.00 24.53
C ILE A 228 14.40 10.48 23.17
N SER A 229 15.71 10.77 23.09
CA SER A 229 16.36 11.20 21.85
C SER A 229 16.59 10.06 20.85
N VAL A 230 16.64 8.81 21.31
CA VAL A 230 16.77 7.66 20.42
C VAL A 230 15.44 7.42 19.69
N ARG A 231 15.48 7.36 18.36
CA ARG A 231 14.32 6.99 17.54
C ARG A 231 13.85 5.59 17.89
N THR A 232 12.79 5.47 18.69
CA THR A 232 11.93 4.30 18.66
C THR A 232 11.01 4.45 17.45
N ASN A 233 11.30 3.74 16.37
CA ASN A 233 10.29 3.54 15.34
C ASN A 233 9.17 2.75 16.02
N ALA A 234 8.08 3.43 16.40
CA ALA A 234 6.87 2.74 16.79
C ALA A 234 6.42 1.96 15.55
N THR A 235 6.86 0.70 15.44
CA THR A 235 6.36 -0.20 14.41
C THR A 235 4.90 -0.39 14.70
N LEU A 236 4.06 0.34 13.97
CA LEU A 236 2.65 0.01 13.81
C LEU A 236 2.62 -1.45 13.36
N ARG A 237 2.30 -2.34 14.30
CA ARG A 237 2.26 -3.77 14.03
C ARG A 237 1.09 -3.97 13.07
N SER A 238 1.39 -4.14 11.79
CA SER A 238 0.44 -4.74 10.86
C SER A 238 0.10 -6.12 11.44
N ASN A 239 -1.17 -6.34 11.75
CA ASN A 239 -1.61 -7.67 12.17
C ASN A 239 -1.21 -8.68 11.09
N PRO A 240 -0.71 -9.88 11.45
CA PRO A 240 -0.26 -10.85 10.47
C PRO A 240 -1.42 -11.25 9.55
N GLU A 241 -1.19 -11.18 8.23
CA GLU A 241 -2.10 -11.57 7.15
C GLU A 241 -2.88 -12.82 7.54
N SER A 242 -4.18 -12.68 7.74
CA SER A 242 -5.05 -13.85 7.95
C SER A 242 -5.16 -14.60 6.62
N PRO A 243 -5.08 -15.94 6.61
CA PRO A 243 -5.13 -16.70 5.37
C PRO A 243 -6.45 -16.45 4.63
N ILE A 244 -6.33 -15.82 3.46
CA ILE A 244 -7.43 -15.35 2.63
C ILE A 244 -8.30 -16.55 2.19
N LYS A 245 -9.46 -16.74 2.82
CA LYS A 245 -10.49 -17.67 2.31
C LYS A 245 -11.23 -16.98 1.18
N LEU A 246 -11.04 -17.44 -0.07
CA LEU A 246 -11.80 -16.96 -1.21
C LEU A 246 -13.28 -17.36 -1.07
N GLY A 247 -14.11 -16.45 -0.55
CA GLY A 247 -15.57 -16.54 -0.60
C GLY A 247 -16.13 -16.28 -2.00
N LYS A 248 -17.45 -16.49 -2.18
CA LYS A 248 -18.17 -16.10 -3.39
C LYS A 248 -18.22 -14.57 -3.47
N VAL A 249 -17.38 -13.98 -4.32
CA VAL A 249 -17.42 -12.54 -4.59
C VAL A 249 -18.54 -12.26 -5.60
N PRO A 250 -19.50 -11.37 -5.29
CA PRO A 250 -20.62 -11.09 -6.17
C PRO A 250 -20.17 -10.46 -7.49
N SER A 251 -20.89 -10.76 -8.56
CA SER A 251 -20.73 -10.06 -9.83
C SER A 251 -21.12 -8.59 -9.68
N PRO A 252 -20.57 -7.69 -10.50
CA PRO A 252 -20.86 -6.26 -10.45
C PRO A 252 -22.33 -5.98 -10.71
N SER A 253 -22.93 -5.12 -9.89
CA SER A 253 -24.34 -4.73 -10.06
C SER A 253 -24.54 -3.77 -11.23
N HIS A 254 -23.53 -2.98 -11.58
CA HIS A 254 -23.57 -1.99 -12.66
C HIS A 254 -22.24 -1.95 -13.40
N PHE A 255 -22.28 -1.93 -14.73
CA PHE A 255 -21.08 -1.76 -15.55
C PHE A 255 -21.40 -1.16 -16.92
N VAL A 256 -20.37 -0.63 -17.59
CA VAL A 256 -20.47 -0.08 -18.94
C VAL A 256 -20.31 -1.22 -19.95
N ALA A 257 -21.44 -1.75 -20.45
CA ALA A 257 -21.44 -2.89 -21.38
C ALA A 257 -20.63 -2.64 -22.67
N ARG A 258 -20.55 -1.37 -23.11
CA ARG A 258 -19.73 -0.95 -24.26
C ARG A 258 -18.24 -1.30 -24.12
N ASP A 259 -17.69 -1.23 -22.91
CA ASP A 259 -16.27 -1.46 -22.65
C ASP A 259 -15.90 -2.94 -22.69
N VAL A 260 -16.89 -3.80 -22.40
CA VAL A 260 -16.78 -5.26 -22.43
C VAL A 260 -16.71 -5.79 -23.87
N ILE A 261 -17.31 -5.09 -24.84
CA ILE A 261 -17.31 -5.52 -26.24
C ILE A 261 -15.91 -5.34 -26.86
N LYS A 262 -15.26 -6.45 -27.18
CA LYS A 262 -13.94 -6.53 -27.84
C LYS A 262 -14.02 -7.34 -29.14
N PRO A 263 -14.47 -6.75 -30.26
CA PRO A 263 -14.75 -7.49 -31.49
C PRO A 263 -13.56 -8.25 -32.06
N LEU A 264 -12.36 -7.66 -32.00
CA LEU A 264 -11.13 -8.32 -32.43
C LEU A 264 -10.79 -9.55 -31.58
N LEU A 265 -11.07 -9.51 -30.28
CA LEU A 265 -10.86 -10.65 -29.39
C LEU A 265 -11.89 -11.76 -29.67
N TYR A 266 -13.16 -11.40 -29.89
CA TYR A 266 -14.18 -12.37 -30.29
C TYR A 266 -13.83 -13.04 -31.63
N CYS A 267 -13.31 -12.27 -32.59
CA CYS A 267 -12.81 -12.80 -33.86
C CYS A 267 -11.67 -13.81 -33.63
N ALA A 268 -10.65 -13.43 -32.84
CA ALA A 268 -9.50 -14.29 -32.56
C ALA A 268 -9.89 -15.65 -31.94
N TYR A 269 -10.92 -15.69 -31.10
CA TYR A 269 -11.39 -16.92 -30.44
C TYR A 269 -12.36 -17.76 -31.29
N SER A 270 -13.21 -17.11 -32.09
CA SER A 270 -14.21 -17.82 -32.89
C SER A 270 -13.68 -18.31 -34.25
N LEU A 271 -12.69 -17.59 -34.82
CA LEU A 271 -12.17 -17.86 -36.16
C LEU A 271 -11.61 -19.28 -36.33
N PRO A 272 -10.79 -19.84 -35.42
CA PRO A 272 -10.24 -21.19 -35.60
C PRO A 272 -11.35 -22.27 -35.62
N ALA A 273 -12.33 -22.14 -34.73
CA ALA A 273 -13.43 -23.10 -34.61
C ALA A 273 -14.37 -23.02 -35.82
N ALA A 274 -14.76 -21.81 -36.23
CA ALA A 274 -15.62 -21.60 -37.40
C ALA A 274 -14.91 -22.05 -38.70
N SER A 275 -13.63 -21.70 -38.88
CA SER A 275 -12.87 -22.07 -40.08
C SER A 275 -12.64 -23.58 -40.18
N PHE A 276 -12.31 -24.23 -39.07
CA PHE A 276 -12.13 -25.69 -39.04
C PHE A 276 -13.44 -26.41 -39.34
N LEU A 277 -14.56 -25.93 -38.79
CA LEU A 277 -15.87 -26.50 -39.05
C LEU A 277 -16.30 -26.32 -40.51
N SER A 278 -16.14 -25.13 -41.10
CA SER A 278 -16.48 -24.92 -42.50
C SER A 278 -15.53 -25.67 -43.45
N PHE A 279 -14.26 -25.83 -43.08
CA PHE A 279 -13.30 -26.67 -43.82
C PHE A 279 -13.75 -28.13 -43.89
N TYR A 280 -14.33 -28.66 -42.81
CA TYR A 280 -14.88 -30.01 -42.79
C TYR A 280 -15.93 -30.25 -43.87
N PHE A 281 -16.85 -29.29 -44.06
CA PHE A 281 -17.99 -29.44 -44.95
C PHE A 281 -17.66 -29.08 -46.41
N GLN A 282 -16.80 -28.10 -46.63
CA GLN A 282 -16.59 -27.48 -47.96
C GLN A 282 -15.11 -27.24 -48.31
N GLY A 283 -14.18 -27.84 -47.56
CA GLY A 283 -12.75 -27.73 -47.81
C GLY A 283 -12.20 -26.29 -47.68
N PRO A 284 -11.14 -25.93 -48.42
CA PRO A 284 -10.49 -24.62 -48.32
C PRO A 284 -11.45 -23.43 -48.54
N ILE A 285 -12.41 -23.57 -49.46
CA ILE A 285 -13.40 -22.53 -49.76
C ILE A 285 -14.28 -22.26 -48.54
N GLY A 286 -14.73 -23.34 -47.86
CA GLY A 286 -15.45 -23.25 -46.60
C GLY A 286 -14.69 -22.43 -45.54
N ALA A 287 -13.37 -22.68 -45.39
CA ALA A 287 -12.54 -21.93 -44.45
C ALA A 287 -12.47 -20.43 -44.79
N VAL A 288 -12.30 -20.07 -46.07
CA VAL A 288 -12.26 -18.67 -46.52
C VAL A 288 -13.58 -17.97 -46.25
N VAL A 289 -14.71 -18.62 -46.54
CA VAL A 289 -16.04 -18.07 -46.25
C VAL A 289 -16.27 -17.91 -44.74
N ALA A 290 -15.76 -18.83 -43.91
CA ALA A 290 -15.82 -18.69 -42.46
C ALA A 290 -15.02 -17.51 -41.94
N VAL A 291 -13.85 -17.22 -42.54
CA VAL A 291 -13.07 -16.00 -42.24
C VAL A 291 -13.91 -14.76 -42.52
N ALA A 292 -14.50 -14.67 -43.71
CA ALA A 292 -15.37 -13.55 -44.08
C ALA A 292 -16.57 -13.40 -43.13
N ALA A 293 -17.25 -14.51 -42.80
CA ALA A 293 -18.37 -14.51 -41.86
C ALA A 293 -17.96 -14.06 -40.45
N THR A 294 -16.78 -14.48 -39.98
CA THR A 294 -16.25 -14.08 -38.66
C THR A 294 -15.86 -12.59 -38.64
N LEU A 295 -15.29 -12.07 -39.73
CA LEU A 295 -14.98 -10.64 -39.87
C LEU A 295 -16.25 -9.79 -39.92
N LEU A 296 -17.29 -10.24 -40.63
CA LEU A 296 -18.60 -9.59 -40.62
C LEU A 296 -19.19 -9.58 -39.21
N PHE A 297 -19.15 -10.71 -38.49
CA PHE A 297 -19.56 -10.78 -37.09
C PHE A 297 -18.82 -9.74 -36.23
N ALA A 298 -17.50 -9.64 -36.35
CA ALA A 298 -16.71 -8.64 -35.63
C ALA A 298 -17.08 -7.20 -36.04
N GLY A 299 -17.32 -6.95 -37.32
CA GLY A 299 -17.78 -5.67 -37.84
C GLY A 299 -19.14 -5.25 -37.27
N PHE A 300 -20.12 -6.16 -37.23
CA PHE A 300 -21.42 -5.90 -36.63
C PHE A 300 -21.35 -5.74 -35.10
N MET A 301 -20.50 -6.51 -34.41
CA MET A 301 -20.26 -6.29 -32.98
C MET A 301 -19.64 -4.91 -32.71
N TRP A 302 -18.75 -4.43 -33.59
CA TRP A 302 -18.22 -3.07 -33.52
C TRP A 302 -19.32 -2.03 -33.80
N LEU A 303 -20.18 -2.27 -34.79
CA LEU A 303 -21.31 -1.40 -35.11
C LEU A 303 -22.27 -1.28 -33.92
N PHE A 304 -22.68 -2.40 -33.32
CA PHE A 304 -23.51 -2.40 -32.11
C PHE A 304 -22.83 -1.67 -30.96
N LYS A 305 -21.53 -1.90 -30.74
CA LYS A 305 -20.76 -1.17 -29.72
C LYS A 305 -20.83 0.35 -29.89
N VAL A 306 -20.84 0.85 -31.13
CA VAL A 306 -20.86 2.29 -31.42
C VAL A 306 -22.28 2.86 -31.35
N LEU A 307 -23.25 2.19 -31.97
CA LEU A 307 -24.61 2.71 -32.20
C LEU A 307 -25.61 2.37 -31.09
N VAL A 308 -25.52 1.16 -30.52
CA VAL A 308 -26.54 0.61 -29.60
C VAL A 308 -26.10 0.72 -28.14
N PHE A 309 -24.83 0.42 -27.86
CA PHE A 309 -24.36 0.32 -26.48
C PHE A 309 -24.03 1.70 -25.86
N PRO A 310 -24.68 2.06 -24.74
CA PRO A 310 -24.47 3.37 -24.10
C PRO A 310 -23.06 3.49 -23.50
N LYS A 311 -22.56 4.72 -23.43
CA LYS A 311 -21.28 5.05 -22.74
C LYS A 311 -21.42 5.14 -21.21
N ARG A 312 -22.64 5.11 -20.68
CA ARG A 312 -22.92 5.18 -19.24
C ARG A 312 -23.03 3.78 -18.62
N SER A 313 -22.87 3.72 -17.31
CA SER A 313 -23.07 2.49 -16.54
C SER A 313 -24.54 2.08 -16.59
N THR A 314 -24.81 0.81 -16.83
CA THR A 314 -26.16 0.22 -16.86
C THR A 314 -26.26 -0.93 -15.87
N PRO A 315 -27.48 -1.25 -15.36
CA PRO A 315 -27.68 -2.40 -14.48
C PRO A 315 -27.16 -3.69 -15.13
N GLY A 316 -26.50 -4.54 -14.36
CA GLY A 316 -25.79 -5.71 -14.88
C GLY A 316 -26.68 -6.66 -15.66
N VAL A 317 -27.92 -6.87 -15.21
CA VAL A 317 -28.91 -7.71 -15.92
C VAL A 317 -29.21 -7.14 -17.31
N LEU A 318 -29.49 -5.84 -17.41
CA LEU A 318 -29.73 -5.17 -18.69
C LEU A 318 -28.51 -5.27 -19.61
N SER A 319 -27.32 -5.04 -19.08
CA SER A 319 -26.07 -5.16 -19.83
C SER A 319 -25.85 -6.55 -20.43
N TYR A 320 -26.11 -7.61 -19.65
CA TYR A 320 -26.01 -9.00 -20.13
C TYR A 320 -27.11 -9.35 -21.14
N VAL A 321 -28.33 -8.84 -20.95
CA VAL A 321 -29.41 -9.00 -21.95
C VAL A 321 -29.00 -8.34 -23.27
N MET A 322 -28.50 -7.10 -23.23
CA MET A 322 -28.02 -6.40 -24.43
C MET A 322 -26.89 -7.16 -25.13
N LEU A 323 -25.91 -7.68 -24.37
CA LEU A 323 -24.82 -8.50 -24.92
C LEU A 323 -25.32 -9.81 -25.56
N THR A 324 -26.33 -10.43 -24.97
CA THR A 324 -26.94 -11.67 -25.48
C THR A 324 -27.73 -11.41 -26.77
N VAL A 325 -28.51 -10.32 -26.81
CA VAL A 325 -29.22 -9.91 -28.04
C VAL A 325 -28.22 -9.55 -29.13
N ALA A 326 -27.14 -8.82 -28.80
CA ALA A 326 -26.08 -8.49 -29.75
C ALA A 326 -25.36 -9.74 -30.28
N SER A 327 -25.08 -10.74 -29.44
CA SER A 327 -24.42 -11.99 -29.87
C SER A 327 -25.31 -12.85 -30.76
N ILE A 328 -26.63 -12.76 -30.60
CA ILE A 328 -27.62 -13.41 -31.47
C ILE A 328 -27.69 -12.71 -32.83
N LEU A 329 -27.76 -11.38 -32.86
CA LEU A 329 -28.01 -10.61 -34.09
C LEU A 329 -26.76 -10.37 -34.94
N ALA A 330 -25.59 -10.14 -34.33
CA ALA A 330 -24.38 -9.75 -35.06
C ALA A 330 -23.90 -10.78 -36.10
N PRO A 331 -23.99 -12.10 -35.86
CA PRO A 331 -23.56 -13.08 -36.84
C PRO A 331 -24.49 -13.25 -38.05
N VAL A 332 -25.74 -12.80 -37.96
CA VAL A 332 -26.81 -13.17 -38.92
C VAL A 332 -26.41 -12.89 -40.38
N VAL A 333 -25.84 -11.72 -40.66
CA VAL A 333 -25.43 -11.35 -42.02
C VAL A 333 -24.28 -12.24 -42.51
N GLY A 334 -23.27 -12.48 -41.67
CA GLY A 334 -22.15 -13.36 -42.04
C GLY A 334 -22.58 -14.81 -42.27
N LEU A 335 -23.54 -15.29 -41.47
CA LEU A 335 -24.12 -16.63 -41.60
C LEU A 335 -25.01 -16.76 -42.84
N TYR A 336 -25.75 -15.70 -43.20
CA TYR A 336 -26.52 -15.64 -44.44
C TYR A 336 -25.60 -15.72 -45.67
N VAL A 337 -24.52 -14.93 -45.68
CA VAL A 337 -23.48 -14.99 -46.72
C VAL A 337 -22.87 -16.39 -46.80
N MET A 338 -22.57 -17.02 -45.66
CA MET A 338 -22.06 -18.38 -45.62
C MET A 338 -23.02 -19.40 -46.25
N GLY A 339 -24.31 -19.32 -45.91
CA GLY A 339 -25.33 -20.22 -46.45
C GLY A 339 -25.57 -20.04 -47.96
N GLY A 340 -25.46 -18.80 -48.47
CA GLY A 340 -25.68 -18.50 -49.88
C GLY A 340 -24.47 -18.66 -50.79
N SER A 341 -23.25 -18.60 -50.26
CA SER A 341 -22.00 -18.67 -51.06
C SER A 341 -21.43 -20.08 -51.18
N LEU A 342 -21.81 -20.99 -50.30
CA LEU A 342 -21.31 -22.37 -50.29
C LEU A 342 -22.31 -23.30 -50.99
N GLY A 343 -21.80 -24.26 -51.77
CA GLY A 343 -22.57 -25.33 -52.39
C GLY A 343 -23.02 -26.40 -51.38
N LEU A 344 -23.75 -25.99 -50.34
CA LEU A 344 -24.20 -26.84 -49.24
C LEU A 344 -25.42 -27.66 -49.65
N THR A 345 -25.51 -28.90 -49.16
CA THR A 345 -26.75 -29.68 -49.25
C THR A 345 -27.85 -29.05 -48.37
N ALA A 346 -29.12 -29.40 -48.58
CA ALA A 346 -30.24 -28.85 -47.82
C ALA A 346 -30.13 -29.05 -46.29
N SER A 347 -29.51 -30.14 -45.83
CA SER A 347 -29.26 -30.36 -44.40
C SER A 347 -28.07 -29.54 -43.89
N GLN A 348 -27.03 -29.38 -44.70
CA GLN A 348 -25.82 -28.62 -44.35
C GLN A 348 -26.06 -27.12 -44.33
N SER A 349 -26.94 -26.59 -45.19
CA SER A 349 -27.30 -25.17 -45.25
C SER A 349 -27.98 -24.66 -43.98
N VAL A 350 -28.53 -25.57 -43.15
CA VAL A 350 -29.04 -25.26 -41.82
C VAL A 350 -28.00 -25.57 -40.74
N LEU A 351 -27.42 -26.77 -40.78
CA LEU A 351 -26.55 -27.26 -39.70
C LEU A 351 -25.28 -26.42 -39.53
N LEU A 352 -24.58 -26.11 -40.62
CA LEU A 352 -23.30 -25.41 -40.55
C LEU A 352 -23.47 -23.96 -40.03
N PRO A 353 -24.38 -23.13 -40.60
CA PRO A 353 -24.62 -21.80 -40.05
C PRO A 353 -25.11 -21.83 -38.60
N PHE A 354 -25.95 -22.79 -38.22
CA PHE A 354 -26.42 -22.94 -36.84
C PHE A 354 -25.30 -23.28 -35.86
N ALA A 355 -24.41 -24.21 -36.23
CA ALA A 355 -23.24 -24.54 -35.40
C ALA A 355 -22.28 -23.34 -35.26
N CYS A 356 -22.01 -22.62 -36.35
CA CYS A 356 -21.22 -21.38 -36.30
C CYS A 356 -21.89 -20.30 -35.44
N TRP A 357 -23.22 -20.17 -35.51
CA TRP A 357 -23.99 -19.26 -34.66
C TRP A 357 -23.79 -19.54 -33.16
N LEU A 358 -23.86 -20.81 -32.77
CA LEU A 358 -23.61 -21.23 -31.39
C LEU A 358 -22.16 -20.95 -30.95
N ILE A 359 -21.17 -21.12 -31.84
CA ILE A 359 -19.78 -20.75 -31.56
C ILE A 359 -19.67 -19.25 -31.24
N TYR A 360 -20.29 -18.38 -32.05
CA TYR A 360 -20.26 -16.93 -31.82
C TYR A 360 -20.97 -16.52 -30.53
N ILE A 361 -22.17 -17.06 -30.27
CA ILE A 361 -22.90 -16.81 -29.02
C ILE A 361 -22.07 -17.26 -27.82
N PHE A 362 -21.54 -18.48 -27.86
CA PHE A 362 -20.71 -19.02 -26.78
C PHE A 362 -19.47 -18.16 -26.53
N THR A 363 -18.82 -17.67 -27.60
CA THR A 363 -17.65 -16.80 -27.51
C THR A 363 -17.98 -15.50 -26.78
N VAL A 364 -19.09 -14.84 -27.11
CA VAL A 364 -19.49 -13.60 -26.43
C VAL A 364 -19.89 -13.87 -24.98
N LEU A 365 -20.70 -14.89 -24.72
CA LEU A 365 -21.21 -15.19 -23.37
C LEU A 365 -20.11 -15.66 -22.40
N THR A 366 -19.02 -16.24 -22.90
CA THR A 366 -17.89 -16.67 -22.06
C THR A 366 -16.84 -15.58 -21.89
N LEU A 367 -16.49 -14.86 -22.95
CA LEU A 367 -15.45 -13.83 -22.89
C LEU A 367 -15.93 -12.53 -22.26
N SER A 368 -17.22 -12.18 -22.39
CA SER A 368 -17.72 -10.91 -21.82
C SER A 368 -17.60 -10.85 -20.28
N PRO A 369 -18.02 -11.89 -19.52
CA PRO A 369 -17.77 -11.91 -18.07
C PRO A 369 -16.27 -11.89 -17.70
N MET A 370 -15.42 -12.57 -18.48
CA MET A 370 -13.97 -12.55 -18.27
C MET A 370 -13.40 -11.13 -18.44
N ILE A 371 -13.78 -10.43 -19.52
CA ILE A 371 -13.31 -9.06 -19.78
C ILE A 371 -13.82 -8.10 -18.70
N LEU A 372 -15.07 -8.26 -18.25
CA LEU A 372 -15.65 -7.45 -17.19
C LEU A 372 -14.83 -7.55 -15.89
N HIS A 373 -14.60 -8.78 -15.42
CA HIS A 373 -13.82 -9.00 -14.20
C HIS A 373 -12.39 -8.47 -14.33
N ASP A 374 -11.77 -8.58 -15.51
CA ASP A 374 -10.42 -8.03 -15.76
C ASP A 374 -10.39 -6.49 -15.68
N LEU A 375 -11.39 -5.82 -16.27
CA LEU A 375 -11.52 -4.36 -16.18
C LEU A 375 -11.71 -3.90 -14.72
N GLU A 376 -12.43 -4.67 -13.93
CA GLU A 376 -12.70 -4.32 -12.54
C GLU A 376 -11.56 -4.63 -11.60
N SER A 377 -10.87 -5.76 -11.80
CA SER A 377 -9.60 -6.01 -11.11
C SER A 377 -8.64 -4.85 -11.32
N GLY A 378 -8.56 -4.29 -12.54
CA GLY A 378 -7.75 -3.11 -12.81
C GLY A 378 -8.19 -1.86 -12.05
N LYS A 379 -9.51 -1.62 -11.93
CA LYS A 379 -10.07 -0.51 -11.14
C LYS A 379 -9.81 -0.68 -9.64
N LEU A 380 -9.98 -1.90 -9.14
CA LEU A 380 -9.74 -2.25 -7.74
C LEU A 380 -8.27 -2.07 -7.38
N GLU A 381 -7.35 -2.48 -8.24
CA GLU A 381 -5.90 -2.31 -8.01
C GLU A 381 -5.53 -0.83 -7.93
N ALA A 382 -6.09 0.02 -8.80
CA ALA A 382 -5.87 1.47 -8.74
C ALA A 382 -6.44 2.09 -7.45
N LEU A 383 -7.59 1.59 -6.97
CA LEU A 383 -8.18 2.01 -5.71
C LEU A 383 -7.31 1.58 -4.51
N ILE A 384 -6.80 0.34 -4.53
CA ILE A 384 -5.85 -0.19 -3.54
C ILE A 384 -4.59 0.67 -3.48
N GLU A 385 -4.01 1.05 -4.63
CA GLU A 385 -2.85 1.93 -4.65
C GLU A 385 -3.17 3.28 -4.00
N THR A 386 -4.35 3.83 -4.28
CA THR A 386 -4.79 5.10 -3.69
C THR A 386 -4.97 4.98 -2.17
N GLU A 387 -5.69 3.97 -1.68
CA GLU A 387 -5.91 3.75 -0.24
C GLU A 387 -4.58 3.51 0.50
N ASN A 388 -3.64 2.76 -0.09
CA ASN A 388 -2.30 2.58 0.47
C ASN A 388 -1.51 3.89 0.58
N THR A 389 -1.61 4.79 -0.40
CA THR A 389 -0.94 6.11 -0.31
C THR A 389 -1.54 6.99 0.78
N ILE A 390 -2.85 6.88 1.03
CA ILE A 390 -3.53 7.59 2.12
C ILE A 390 -3.02 7.05 3.46
N LEU A 391 -3.00 5.72 3.63
CA LEU A 391 -2.50 5.09 4.85
C LEU A 391 -1.04 5.47 5.13
N ALA A 392 -0.16 5.41 4.13
CA ALA A 392 1.24 5.81 4.28
C ALA A 392 1.39 7.29 4.69
N LYS A 393 0.53 8.17 4.16
CA LYS A 393 0.51 9.58 4.56
C LYS A 393 0.07 9.75 6.01
N GLU A 394 -0.95 9.01 6.45
CA GLU A 394 -1.43 9.06 7.83
C GLU A 394 -0.36 8.57 8.83
N ILE A 395 0.35 7.48 8.50
CA ILE A 395 1.48 7.00 9.29
C ILE A 395 2.59 8.05 9.37
N ALA A 396 2.96 8.67 8.24
CA ALA A 396 3.99 9.71 8.22
C ALA A 396 3.59 10.95 9.06
N LEU A 397 2.32 11.35 9.01
CA LEU A 397 1.81 12.44 9.85
C LEU A 397 1.83 12.07 11.34
N PHE A 398 1.50 10.83 11.69
CA PHE A 398 1.61 10.32 13.05
C PHE A 398 3.07 10.35 13.55
N GLU A 399 4.00 9.79 12.79
CA GLU A 399 5.44 9.82 13.13
C GLU A 399 5.96 11.25 13.29
N GLN A 400 5.51 12.18 12.44
CA GLN A 400 5.84 13.59 12.54
C GLN A 400 5.34 14.19 13.85
N LYS A 401 4.08 13.93 14.25
CA LYS A 401 3.52 14.43 15.52
C LYS A 401 4.29 13.90 16.73
N VAL A 402 4.58 12.59 16.76
CA VAL A 402 5.38 11.96 17.83
C VAL A 402 6.78 12.58 17.89
N TRP A 403 7.43 12.76 16.74
CA TRP A 403 8.75 13.37 16.66
C TRP A 403 8.76 14.81 17.19
N VAL A 404 7.81 15.64 16.75
CA VAL A 404 7.68 17.03 17.22
C VAL A 404 7.48 17.07 18.73
N PHE A 405 6.64 16.20 19.28
CA PHE A 405 6.41 16.17 20.72
C PHE A 405 7.65 15.70 21.50
N LYS A 406 8.27 14.58 21.11
CA LYS A 406 9.51 14.08 21.73
C LYS A 406 10.56 15.19 21.77
N ARG A 407 10.68 15.94 20.68
CA ARG A 407 11.61 17.06 20.57
C ARG A 407 11.28 18.20 21.53
N ARG A 408 10.01 18.62 21.61
CA ARG A 408 9.56 19.65 22.56
C ARG A 408 9.76 19.23 24.01
N TRP A 409 9.47 17.98 24.32
CA TRP A 409 9.66 17.43 25.66
C TRP A 409 11.15 17.40 26.05
N LEU A 410 12.02 16.97 25.13
CA LEU A 410 13.48 17.04 25.31
C LEU A 410 13.98 18.46 25.58
N PHE A 411 13.48 19.44 24.82
CA PHE A 411 13.85 20.85 25.03
C PHE A 411 13.37 21.36 26.39
N MET A 412 12.15 21.03 26.82
CA MET A 412 11.69 21.39 28.16
C MET A 412 12.57 20.78 29.27
N LEU A 413 12.91 19.48 29.17
CA LEU A 413 13.76 18.78 30.14
C LEU A 413 15.17 19.39 30.20
N HIS A 414 15.77 19.67 29.04
CA HIS A 414 17.13 20.22 28.96
C HIS A 414 17.19 21.71 29.30
N GLY A 415 16.25 22.50 28.78
CA GLY A 415 16.24 23.95 28.90
C GLY A 415 15.76 24.45 30.26
N THR A 416 14.69 23.85 30.80
CA THR A 416 14.06 24.33 32.04
C THR A 416 14.47 23.50 33.24
N VAL A 417 14.25 22.18 33.23
CA VAL A 417 14.51 21.31 34.39
C VAL A 417 16.01 21.23 34.71
N GLN A 418 16.85 20.93 33.71
CA GLN A 418 18.30 20.84 33.92
C GLN A 418 18.92 22.19 34.30
N SER A 419 18.48 23.30 33.69
CA SER A 419 18.99 24.63 34.02
C SER A 419 18.65 25.04 35.44
N ALA A 420 17.42 24.79 35.89
CA ALA A 420 17.01 25.08 37.26
C ALA A 420 17.80 24.26 38.30
N LEU A 421 17.97 22.95 38.07
CA LEU A 421 18.83 22.11 38.94
C LEU A 421 20.29 22.56 38.92
N THR A 422 20.79 23.06 37.79
CA THR A 422 22.15 23.61 37.68
C THR A 422 22.29 24.93 38.45
N ALA A 423 21.30 25.82 38.36
CA ALA A 423 21.29 27.08 39.09
C ALA A 423 21.28 26.83 40.60
N ALA A 424 20.41 25.94 41.08
CA ALA A 424 20.36 25.48 42.46
C ALA A 424 21.72 24.93 42.93
N LEU A 425 22.34 24.05 42.14
CA LEU A 425 23.67 23.50 42.43
C LEU A 425 24.75 24.59 42.54
N THR A 426 24.74 25.55 41.61
CA THR A 426 25.74 26.63 41.56
C THR A 426 25.61 27.55 42.78
N ARG A 427 24.36 27.89 43.18
CA ARG A 427 24.08 28.69 44.38
C ARG A 427 24.60 27.99 45.65
N LEU A 428 24.32 26.69 45.80
CA LEU A 428 24.79 25.90 46.95
C LEU A 428 26.33 25.78 47.01
N GLN A 429 27.01 25.81 45.87
CA GLN A 429 28.48 25.73 45.81
C GLN A 429 29.19 27.07 46.00
N THR A 430 28.51 28.19 45.67
CA THR A 430 29.12 29.52 45.67
C THR A 430 29.06 30.19 47.03
N PHE A 431 28.06 29.87 47.85
CA PHE A 431 27.84 30.51 49.15
C PHE A 431 28.00 29.49 50.29
N ALA A 432 29.01 29.69 51.14
CA ALA A 432 29.42 28.75 52.19
C ALA A 432 28.68 28.96 53.54
N GLU A 433 27.87 30.01 53.66
CA GLU A 433 27.08 30.31 54.87
C GLU A 433 25.59 30.26 54.55
N SER A 434 24.84 29.61 55.43
CA SER A 434 23.40 29.33 55.34
C SER A 434 22.54 30.61 55.47
N ASP A 435 22.62 31.50 54.48
CA ASP A 435 21.72 32.66 54.40
C ASP A 435 20.29 32.18 54.08
N PRO A 436 19.29 32.48 54.93
CA PRO A 436 17.88 32.14 54.67
C PRO A 436 17.36 32.62 53.31
N TYR A 437 17.91 33.71 52.78
CA TYR A 437 17.56 34.21 51.45
C TYR A 437 18.08 33.32 50.31
N GLN A 438 19.23 32.67 50.47
CA GLN A 438 19.78 31.76 49.46
C GLN A 438 19.05 30.41 49.44
N VAL A 439 18.63 29.92 50.61
CA VAL A 439 17.83 28.71 50.72
C VAL A 439 16.48 28.87 50.01
N SER A 440 15.83 30.05 50.14
CA SER A 440 14.57 30.32 49.44
C SER A 440 14.73 30.40 47.92
N LEU A 441 15.87 30.90 47.42
CA LEU A 441 16.19 30.91 45.99
C LEU A 441 16.41 29.49 45.44
N VAL A 442 17.11 28.63 46.18
CA VAL A 442 17.29 27.21 45.80
C VAL A 442 15.94 26.47 45.79
N GLN A 443 15.07 26.75 46.76
CA GLN A 443 13.72 26.18 46.80
C GLN A 443 12.87 26.65 45.60
N ALA A 444 12.95 27.92 45.23
CA ALA A 444 12.28 28.45 44.04
C ALA A 444 12.79 27.80 42.74
N ASP A 445 14.09 27.50 42.64
CA ASP A 445 14.66 26.77 41.49
C ASP A 445 14.13 25.31 41.42
N LEU A 446 13.98 24.63 42.56
CA LEU A 446 13.39 23.28 42.62
C LEU A 446 11.89 23.29 42.24
N GLU A 447 11.12 24.25 42.75
CA GLU A 447 9.71 24.43 42.39
C GLU A 447 9.53 24.70 40.89
N ARG A 448 10.44 25.47 40.27
CA ARG A 448 10.43 25.70 38.82
C ARG A 448 10.63 24.40 38.04
N ALA A 449 11.58 23.56 38.47
CA ALA A 449 11.82 22.26 37.86
C ALA A 449 10.62 21.32 37.99
N GLU A 450 9.98 21.29 39.16
CA GLU A 450 8.77 20.52 39.42
C GLU A 450 7.60 21.00 38.55
N LYS A 451 7.33 22.30 38.53
CA LYS A 451 6.27 22.91 37.73
C LYS A 451 6.44 22.62 36.24
N ALA A 452 7.68 22.62 35.74
CA ALA A 452 7.98 22.29 34.34
C ALA A 452 7.65 20.83 33.99
N LEU A 453 7.81 19.89 34.92
CA LEU A 453 7.45 18.47 34.73
C LEU A 453 5.94 18.23 34.82
N GLN A 454 5.21 19.08 35.54
CA GLN A 454 3.77 19.00 35.72
C GLN A 454 2.99 19.70 34.59
N THR A 455 3.59 20.71 33.94
CA THR A 455 2.93 21.49 32.88
C THR A 455 3.22 20.93 31.48
N LEU A 456 2.19 20.91 30.61
CA LEU A 456 2.42 20.55 29.20
C LEU A 456 3.24 21.64 28.50
N PRO A 457 4.21 21.29 27.64
CA PRO A 457 4.94 22.26 26.85
C PRO A 457 3.97 22.99 25.90
N SER A 458 3.69 24.26 26.23
CA SER A 458 2.95 25.20 25.39
C SER A 458 3.83 25.66 24.21
N ASN A 459 3.19 25.86 23.05
CA ASN A 459 3.85 26.43 21.87
C ASN A 459 3.83 27.97 21.86
N GLU A 460 3.11 28.57 22.81
CA GLU A 460 3.00 30.02 22.99
C GLU A 460 3.90 30.41 24.16
N ILE A 461 5.05 31.01 23.82
CA ILE A 461 5.92 31.67 24.78
C ILE A 461 5.71 33.17 24.63
N ASP A 462 5.38 33.81 25.74
CA ASP A 462 5.59 35.24 25.89
C ASP A 462 7.08 35.48 26.11
N PHE A 463 7.75 35.98 25.08
CA PHE A 463 9.20 36.11 25.06
C PHE A 463 9.71 37.08 26.12
N GLU A 464 8.99 38.18 26.39
CA GLU A 464 9.40 39.14 27.42
C GLU A 464 9.34 38.51 28.82
N SER A 465 8.27 37.79 29.11
CA SER A 465 8.13 37.06 30.37
C SER A 465 9.19 35.98 30.53
N ALA A 466 9.51 35.23 29.46
CA ALA A 466 10.54 34.20 29.48
C ALA A 466 11.96 34.78 29.69
N VAL A 467 12.26 35.95 29.12
CA VAL A 467 13.54 36.63 29.37
C VAL A 467 13.65 37.09 30.82
N ARG A 468 12.59 37.63 31.42
CA ARG A 468 12.58 37.99 32.85
C ARG A 468 12.80 36.77 33.73
N GLU A 469 12.11 35.67 33.43
CA GLU A 469 12.29 34.41 34.17
C GLU A 469 13.73 33.89 34.07
N LEU A 470 14.37 34.01 32.91
CA LEU A 470 15.77 33.67 32.72
C LEU A 470 16.72 34.58 33.53
N GLN A 471 16.45 35.89 33.58
CA GLN A 471 17.22 36.83 34.40
C GLN A 471 17.08 36.52 35.90
N ASP A 472 15.85 36.25 36.35
CA ASP A 472 15.56 35.89 37.74
C ASP A 472 16.23 34.56 38.13
N SER A 473 16.24 33.58 37.22
CA SER A 473 16.87 32.26 37.44
C SER A 473 18.36 32.38 37.78
N TRP A 474 19.06 33.33 37.18
CA TRP A 474 20.49 33.55 37.38
C TRP A 474 20.83 34.75 38.27
N ALA A 475 19.83 35.39 38.88
CA ALA A 475 20.02 36.54 39.76
C ALA A 475 20.98 36.21 40.90
N GLY A 476 22.04 37.01 41.07
CA GLY A 476 23.10 36.79 42.06
C GLY A 476 24.21 35.82 41.63
N VAL A 477 24.10 35.16 40.47
CA VAL A 477 25.14 34.28 39.90
C VAL A 477 25.73 34.87 38.62
N CYS A 478 24.89 35.35 37.70
CA CYS A 478 25.31 35.94 36.44
C CYS A 478 24.40 37.13 36.07
N ALA A 479 25.00 38.29 35.79
CA ALA A 479 24.28 39.48 35.35
C ALA A 479 23.94 39.37 33.85
N ILE A 480 22.66 39.20 33.51
CA ILE A 480 22.18 38.98 32.14
C ILE A 480 21.50 40.25 31.60
N THR A 481 22.05 40.80 30.52
CA THR A 481 21.44 41.92 29.78
C THR A 481 20.97 41.45 28.41
N VAL A 482 19.69 41.66 28.07
CA VAL A 482 19.10 41.25 26.79
C VAL A 482 18.62 42.46 26.00
N ASN A 483 19.22 42.68 24.83
CA ASN A 483 18.85 43.72 23.89
C ASN A 483 18.18 43.10 22.66
N VAL A 484 16.95 43.51 22.37
CA VAL A 484 16.15 43.01 21.24
C VAL A 484 15.84 44.16 20.31
N ASP A 485 16.23 44.04 19.04
CA ASP A 485 15.83 45.01 18.02
C ASP A 485 14.32 44.93 17.75
N MET A 486 13.71 46.08 17.44
CA MET A 486 12.27 46.21 17.21
C MET A 486 11.78 45.33 16.05
N ARG A 487 12.60 45.13 15.00
CA ARG A 487 12.26 44.22 13.90
C ARG A 487 12.27 42.75 14.31
N ALA A 488 13.16 42.38 15.22
CA ALA A 488 13.25 41.01 15.74
C ALA A 488 12.11 40.70 16.71
N SER A 489 11.76 41.64 17.60
CA SER A 489 10.63 41.52 18.52
C SER A 489 9.31 41.26 17.78
N ARG A 490 8.96 42.07 16.77
CA ARG A 490 7.73 41.85 15.96
C ARG A 490 7.73 40.51 15.22
N ALA A 491 8.89 40.03 14.78
CA ALA A 491 9.00 38.76 14.08
C ALA A 491 8.75 37.58 15.04
N MET A 492 9.24 37.66 16.27
CA MET A 492 8.98 36.67 17.32
C MET A 492 7.52 36.69 17.79
N ASP A 493 6.86 37.85 17.78
CA ASP A 493 5.43 37.92 18.11
C ASP A 493 4.54 37.25 17.07
N ASN A 494 4.89 37.40 15.78
CA ASN A 494 4.16 36.79 14.68
C ASN A 494 4.49 35.29 14.51
N ASN A 495 5.71 34.86 14.87
CA ASN A 495 6.12 33.47 14.83
C ASN A 495 6.53 32.97 16.23
N LYS A 496 5.54 32.45 16.98
CA LYS A 496 5.73 31.89 18.32
C LYS A 496 6.70 30.70 18.36
N GLY A 497 6.84 29.95 17.26
CA GLY A 497 7.84 28.89 17.13
C GLY A 497 9.27 29.44 17.12
N SER A 498 9.51 30.55 16.43
CA SER A 498 10.80 31.23 16.46
C SER A 498 11.08 31.83 17.85
N ALA A 499 10.09 32.43 18.50
CA ALA A 499 10.23 32.91 19.88
C ALA A 499 10.64 31.78 20.85
N TYR A 500 10.02 30.60 20.69
CA TYR A 500 10.40 29.41 21.45
C TYR A 500 11.85 29.00 21.20
N CYS A 501 12.29 28.94 19.94
CA CYS A 501 13.66 28.58 19.59
C CYS A 501 14.69 29.59 20.12
N VAL A 502 14.41 30.89 20.02
CA VAL A 502 15.28 31.93 20.58
C VAL A 502 15.42 31.74 22.10
N ASN A 503 14.31 31.52 22.81
CA ASN A 503 14.33 31.30 24.26
C ASN A 503 15.23 30.11 24.66
N GLU A 504 15.11 28.99 23.96
CA GLU A 504 15.95 27.82 24.23
C GLU A 504 17.43 28.09 23.93
N ILE A 505 17.76 28.83 22.86
CA ILE A 505 19.15 29.25 22.56
C ILE A 505 19.72 30.09 23.70
N LEU A 506 18.94 31.01 24.26
CA LEU A 506 19.38 31.84 25.39
C LEU A 506 19.63 31.02 26.65
N LYS A 507 18.70 30.13 27.02
CA LYS A 507 18.86 29.23 28.18
C LYS A 507 20.13 28.40 28.08
N GLU A 508 20.38 27.79 26.92
CA GLU A 508 21.53 26.91 26.72
C GLU A 508 22.86 27.68 26.69
N SER A 509 22.88 28.83 26.01
CA SER A 509 24.09 29.64 25.88
C SER A 509 24.52 30.25 27.21
N ILE A 510 23.58 30.80 27.98
CA ILE A 510 23.83 31.34 29.33
C ILE A 510 24.16 30.21 30.31
N GLY A 511 23.40 29.11 30.28
CA GLY A 511 23.66 27.94 31.12
C GLY A 511 25.06 27.37 30.90
N ASN A 512 25.54 27.32 29.66
CA ASN A 512 26.91 26.89 29.34
C ASN A 512 27.97 27.91 29.75
N ALA A 513 27.71 29.21 29.56
CA ALA A 513 28.61 30.28 29.99
C ALA A 513 28.88 30.21 31.50
N VAL A 514 27.84 29.98 32.31
CA VAL A 514 27.98 29.85 33.76
C VAL A 514 28.60 28.49 34.12
N ARG A 515 28.04 27.37 33.65
CA ARG A 515 28.45 26.01 34.06
C ARG A 515 29.87 25.62 33.64
N HIS A 516 30.28 26.02 32.44
CA HIS A 516 31.58 25.62 31.86
C HIS A 516 32.55 26.78 31.72
N GLY A 517 32.03 28.00 31.60
CA GLY A 517 32.84 29.20 31.50
C GLY A 517 33.04 29.93 32.81
N THR A 518 32.30 29.60 33.88
CA THR A 518 32.29 30.37 35.14
C THR A 518 32.06 31.87 34.90
N ALA A 519 31.17 32.20 33.95
CA ALA A 519 30.83 33.58 33.61
C ALA A 519 30.06 34.27 34.74
N THR A 520 30.36 35.54 34.96
CA THR A 520 29.65 36.42 35.91
C THR A 520 28.78 37.46 35.21
N ALA A 521 28.98 37.69 33.91
CA ALA A 521 28.16 38.59 33.11
C ALA A 521 27.93 38.06 31.69
N ALA A 522 26.70 38.23 31.18
CA ALA A 522 26.32 37.88 29.83
C ALA A 522 25.51 39.00 29.15
N LEU A 523 25.91 39.35 27.93
CA LEU A 523 25.23 40.30 27.05
C LEU A 523 24.65 39.55 25.85
N VAL A 524 23.33 39.67 25.68
CA VAL A 524 22.58 39.08 24.57
C VAL A 524 22.13 40.21 23.64
N SER A 525 22.38 40.05 22.34
CA SER A 525 21.89 40.93 21.29
C SER A 525 21.12 40.12 20.25
N ILE A 526 19.86 40.47 20.03
CA ILE A 526 18.97 39.80 19.06
C ILE A 526 18.58 40.83 18.00
N THR A 527 18.97 40.56 16.76
CA THR A 527 18.81 41.51 15.65
C THR A 527 18.17 40.83 14.44
N ARG A 528 17.54 41.62 13.57
CA ARG A 528 16.97 41.16 12.30
C ARG A 528 17.40 42.09 11.18
N GLU A 529 18.57 41.82 10.61
CA GLU A 529 19.10 42.59 9.47
C GLU A 529 18.41 42.21 8.15
N LYS A 530 18.08 40.91 7.98
CA LYS A 530 17.41 40.36 6.80
C LYS A 530 16.04 39.79 7.18
N ASP A 531 15.11 39.78 6.22
CA ASP A 531 13.74 39.38 6.54
C ASP A 531 13.61 37.88 6.86
N ASP A 532 14.49 37.03 6.34
CA ASP A 532 14.40 35.57 6.47
C ASP A 532 15.06 35.01 7.74
N PHE A 533 15.79 35.84 8.52
CA PHE A 533 16.60 35.34 9.64
C PHE A 533 16.58 36.25 10.87
N ILE A 534 16.64 35.63 12.06
CA ILE A 534 17.02 36.28 13.31
C ILE A 534 18.47 35.94 13.63
N ASP A 535 19.30 36.96 13.86
CA ASP A 535 20.68 36.81 14.29
C ASP A 535 20.77 37.03 15.81
N ILE A 536 21.29 36.03 16.53
CA ILE A 536 21.44 36.01 17.98
C ILE A 536 22.93 36.00 18.30
N GLU A 537 23.36 36.96 19.11
CA GLU A 537 24.73 37.04 19.62
C GLU A 537 24.71 37.05 21.15
N VAL A 538 25.41 36.09 21.76
CA VAL A 538 25.55 35.97 23.22
C VAL A 538 27.02 36.07 23.58
N GLN A 539 27.40 37.15 24.26
CA GLN A 539 28.76 37.40 24.75
C GLN A 539 28.82 37.22 26.27
N ASN A 540 29.85 36.57 26.77
CA ASN A 540 30.09 36.40 28.21
C ASN A 540 31.57 36.49 28.57
N ASP A 541 31.86 36.74 29.85
CA ASP A 541 33.20 36.85 30.42
C ASP A 541 33.82 35.49 30.84
N GLY A 542 33.11 34.39 30.62
CA GLY A 542 33.55 33.05 30.99
C GLY A 542 34.61 32.44 30.06
N GLY A 543 35.30 31.41 30.55
CA GLY A 543 36.28 30.59 29.82
C GLY A 543 35.69 29.84 28.62
N ALA A 544 36.42 29.79 27.50
CA ALA A 544 35.99 29.04 26.32
C ALA A 544 36.32 27.54 26.47
N PRO A 545 35.48 26.64 25.94
CA PRO A 545 35.74 25.21 25.99
C PRO A 545 36.99 24.82 25.17
N PRO A 546 37.73 23.77 25.57
CA PRO A 546 38.88 23.29 24.83
C PRO A 546 38.48 22.80 23.42
N LYS A 547 39.32 23.08 22.40
CA LYS A 547 39.07 22.83 20.96
C LYS A 547 38.66 21.38 20.57
N ARG A 548 38.74 20.41 21.47
CA ARG A 548 38.51 18.96 21.23
C ARG A 548 37.32 18.35 22.00
N ARG A 549 36.33 19.14 22.43
CA ARG A 549 35.15 18.59 23.12
C ARG A 549 34.13 18.02 22.11
N LYS A 550 33.66 16.78 22.31
CA LYS A 550 32.52 16.22 21.55
C LYS A 550 31.25 17.01 21.89
N GLY A 551 30.46 17.35 20.86
CA GLY A 551 29.20 18.08 21.01
C GLY A 551 28.20 17.34 21.90
N GLY A 552 27.56 18.08 22.82
CA GLY A 552 26.52 17.57 23.71
C GLY A 552 25.11 17.71 23.14
N ILE A 553 24.11 17.44 23.97
CA ILE A 553 22.67 17.59 23.62
C ILE A 553 22.37 19.04 23.20
N GLY A 554 22.88 20.04 23.90
CA GLY A 554 22.73 21.45 23.54
C GLY A 554 23.38 21.86 22.20
N SER A 555 24.53 21.27 21.84
CA SER A 555 25.13 21.51 20.51
C SER A 555 24.26 20.92 19.39
N ARG A 556 23.72 19.71 19.59
CA ARG A 556 22.75 19.10 18.65
C ARG A 556 21.46 19.91 18.54
N MET A 557 21.00 20.49 19.65
CA MET A 557 19.88 21.43 19.61
C MET A 557 20.17 22.61 18.68
N LEU A 558 21.32 23.26 18.83
CA LEU A 558 21.71 24.38 17.95
C LEU A 558 21.78 23.95 16.48
N ASP A 559 22.33 22.76 16.21
CA ASP A 559 22.36 22.20 14.85
C ASP A 559 20.95 22.00 14.25
N ASP A 560 19.96 21.66 15.08
CA ASP A 560 18.61 21.35 14.64
C ASP A 560 17.70 22.58 14.46
N ILE A 561 17.97 23.69 15.15
CA ILE A 561 17.13 24.90 15.11
C ILE A 561 17.78 26.09 14.39
N THR A 562 19.11 26.09 14.21
CA THR A 562 19.84 27.18 13.56
C THR A 562 20.34 26.79 12.17
N VAL A 563 20.41 27.75 11.25
CA VAL A 563 21.03 27.56 9.93
C VAL A 563 22.55 27.45 10.06
N SER A 564 23.11 28.22 11.00
CA SER A 564 24.52 28.22 11.31
C SER A 564 24.73 28.78 12.70
N TRP A 565 25.66 28.20 13.44
CA TRP A 565 26.13 28.78 14.68
C TRP A 565 27.65 28.65 14.79
N SER A 566 28.25 29.53 15.59
CA SER A 566 29.69 29.52 15.86
C SER A 566 29.97 29.97 17.29
N LEU A 567 31.02 29.42 17.88
CA LEU A 567 31.52 29.81 19.19
C LEU A 567 32.97 30.25 19.04
N ALA A 568 33.26 31.50 19.37
CA ALA A 568 34.58 32.09 19.27
C ALA A 568 35.00 32.72 20.59
N ARG A 569 36.30 32.82 20.84
CA ARG A 569 36.86 33.60 21.94
C ARG A 569 37.64 34.79 21.37
N SER A 570 37.32 35.99 21.81
CA SER A 570 38.04 37.22 21.49
C SER A 570 38.55 37.86 22.77
N GLY A 571 39.84 37.73 23.04
CA GLY A 571 40.45 38.19 24.30
C GLY A 571 39.86 37.48 25.53
N ARG A 572 39.20 38.26 26.40
CA ARG A 572 38.54 37.76 27.62
C ARG A 572 37.10 37.31 27.40
N LEU A 573 36.50 37.64 26.25
CA LEU A 573 35.10 37.37 25.98
C LEU A 573 34.92 36.10 25.13
N THR A 574 33.90 35.31 25.47
CA THR A 574 33.42 34.18 24.67
C THR A 574 32.11 34.58 24.01
N THR A 575 32.02 34.40 22.70
CA THR A 575 30.90 34.84 21.86
C THR A 575 30.29 33.65 21.14
N LEU A 576 29.00 33.40 21.37
CA LEU A 576 28.17 32.53 20.55
C LEU A 576 27.40 33.38 19.54
N LYS A 577 27.49 33.03 18.26
CA LYS A 577 26.64 33.60 17.20
C LYS A 577 25.78 32.49 16.62
N ALA A 578 24.47 32.72 16.54
CA ALA A 578 23.50 31.78 16.00
C ALA A 578 22.56 32.49 15.04
N ARG A 579 22.28 31.87 13.89
CA ARG A 579 21.35 32.37 12.87
C ARG A 579 20.14 31.47 12.79
N LEU A 580 18.99 31.98 13.20
CA LEU A 580 17.71 31.27 13.23
C LEU A 580 16.88 31.63 11.98
N PRO A 581 16.26 30.64 11.28
CA PRO A 581 15.31 30.95 10.22
C PRO A 581 13.97 31.44 10.79
N LEU A 582 13.32 32.36 10.08
CA LEU A 582 12.01 32.93 10.44
C LEU A 582 10.83 32.25 9.75
#